data_AF-A0A6N2LZD8-F1
#
_entry.id   AF-A0A6N2LZD8-F1
#
_cell.length_a   1.000
_cell.length_b   1.000
_cell.length_c   1.000
_cell.angle_alpha   90.00
_cell.angle_beta   90.00
_cell.angle_gamma   90.00
#
_symmetry.space_group_name_H-M   'P 1'
#
loop_
_entity.id
_entity.type
_entity.pdbx_description
1 polymer ?
#
loop_
_entity_poly.entity_id
_entity_poly.type
_entity_poly.pdbx_seq_one_letter_code
_entity_poly.pdbx_strand_id
1 'polypeptide(L)'
;MFLTTLLFANSKTISRADFPTGFTFGTASSAYQDEGNKGDSIWDTFIRQPGRIVDFSNADTAVDQYHRFKGDIDLMKDLGMDAYRFSISWPRIFPNGTGVPNQEGINYYNCLIDSLLEKESSLL
;
A
#
# COMPACT_ATOMS: atom_id res chain seq x y z
N MET A 1 35.64 -5.37 43.73
CA MET A 1 34.34 -6.05 43.63
C MET A 1 33.44 -5.20 42.75
N PHE A 2 33.17 -5.68 41.52
CA PHE A 2 31.95 -5.54 40.72
C PHE A 2 32.31 -5.59 39.22
N LEU A 3 32.27 -6.82 38.70
CA LEU A 3 32.32 -7.14 37.29
C LEU A 3 30.88 -7.00 36.76
N THR A 4 30.54 -5.90 36.11
CA THR A 4 29.25 -5.78 35.40
C THR A 4 29.37 -6.45 34.04
N THR A 5 28.98 -7.72 33.98
CA THR A 5 28.82 -8.45 32.72
C THR A 5 27.63 -7.86 31.97
N LEU A 6 27.86 -7.23 30.81
CA LEU A 6 26.80 -6.93 29.86
C LEU A 6 26.20 -8.26 29.38
N LEU A 7 24.98 -8.57 29.80
CA LEU A 7 24.15 -9.59 29.17
C LEU A 7 23.73 -9.03 27.80
N PHE A 8 24.49 -9.35 26.75
CA PHE A 8 23.96 -9.27 25.40
C PHE A 8 22.84 -10.31 25.29
N ALA A 9 21.59 -9.84 25.24
CA ALA A 9 20.47 -10.69 24.86
C ALA A 9 20.76 -11.23 23.45
N ASN A 10 20.94 -12.55 23.36
CA ASN A 10 21.05 -13.24 22.08
C ASN A 10 19.68 -13.13 21.39
N SER A 11 19.51 -12.11 20.54
CA SER A 11 18.28 -11.94 19.77
C SER A 11 18.19 -13.12 18.81
N LYS A 12 17.20 -14.00 19.03
CA LYS A 12 16.89 -15.04 18.06
C LYS A 12 16.41 -14.35 16.78
N THR A 13 17.24 -14.35 15.75
CA THR A 13 16.85 -13.89 14.42
C THR A 13 15.77 -14.83 13.87
N ILE A 14 14.62 -14.28 13.52
CA ILE A 14 13.53 -14.99 12.83
C ILE A 14 13.84 -15.00 11.34
N SER A 15 13.61 -16.13 10.69
CA SER A 15 13.81 -16.35 9.26
C SER A 15 12.54 -16.91 8.61
N ARG A 16 12.48 -16.89 7.26
CA ARG A 16 11.37 -17.54 6.53
C ARG A 16 11.25 -19.05 6.81
N ALA A 17 12.34 -19.71 7.20
CA ALA A 17 12.34 -21.15 7.52
C ALA A 17 11.59 -21.47 8.82
N ASP A 18 11.31 -20.47 9.66
CA ASP A 18 10.56 -20.63 10.90
C ASP A 18 9.03 -20.67 10.67
N PHE A 19 8.57 -20.52 9.43
CA PHE A 19 7.16 -20.51 9.05
C PHE A 19 6.80 -21.73 8.19
N PRO A 20 5.52 -22.18 8.19
CA PRO A 20 5.10 -23.29 7.36
C PRO A 20 5.38 -23.06 5.87
N THR A 21 5.65 -24.13 5.13
CA THR A 21 5.74 -24.07 3.67
C THR A 21 4.46 -23.46 3.10
N GLY A 22 4.61 -22.47 2.22
CA GLY A 22 3.49 -21.74 1.64
C GLY A 22 2.95 -20.59 2.49
N PHE A 23 3.61 -20.24 3.61
CA PHE A 23 3.24 -19.04 4.37
C PHE A 23 3.49 -17.77 3.53
N THR A 24 2.47 -16.93 3.41
CA THR A 24 2.49 -15.69 2.63
C THR A 24 2.94 -14.51 3.49
N PHE A 25 4.00 -13.84 3.06
CA PHE A 25 4.39 -12.52 3.57
C PHE A 25 3.97 -11.45 2.58
N GLY A 26 3.46 -10.33 3.06
CA GLY A 26 3.01 -9.27 2.16
C GLY A 26 3.04 -7.90 2.81
N THR A 27 2.84 -6.91 1.96
CA THR A 27 2.68 -5.50 2.33
C THR A 27 1.22 -5.08 2.14
N ALA A 28 0.84 -3.94 2.72
CA ALA A 28 -0.50 -3.43 2.58
C ALA A 28 -0.55 -1.89 2.51
N SER A 29 -1.53 -1.38 1.78
CA SER A 29 -1.80 0.05 1.63
C SER A 29 -3.31 0.35 1.68
N SER A 30 -3.67 1.63 1.61
CA SER A 30 -5.02 2.06 1.29
C SER A 30 -5.03 3.21 0.30
N ALA A 31 -6.10 3.30 -0.49
CA ALA A 31 -6.16 4.16 -1.66
C ALA A 31 -6.00 5.65 -1.31
N TYR A 32 -6.63 6.10 -0.22
CA TYR A 32 -6.51 7.51 0.19
C TYR A 32 -5.12 7.84 0.71
N GLN A 33 -4.43 6.88 1.33
CA GLN A 33 -3.11 7.12 1.93
C GLN A 33 -2.01 7.16 0.88
N ASP A 34 -2.16 6.45 -0.24
CA ASP A 34 -1.04 6.15 -1.13
C ASP A 34 -1.23 6.64 -2.58
N GLU A 35 -2.46 6.61 -3.14
CA GLU A 35 -2.66 6.79 -4.58
C GLU A 35 -2.41 8.23 -5.07
N GLY A 36 -3.03 9.22 -4.40
CA GLY A 36 -3.19 10.56 -4.97
C GLY A 36 -4.10 10.58 -6.21
N ASN A 37 -4.11 11.71 -6.93
CA ASN A 37 -4.84 11.94 -8.19
C ASN A 37 -6.25 11.32 -8.23
N LYS A 38 -7.11 11.72 -7.31
CA LYS A 38 -8.41 11.08 -7.06
C LYS A 38 -9.55 12.10 -7.02
N GLY A 39 -10.78 11.62 -7.19
CA GLY A 39 -11.99 12.41 -6.93
C GLY A 39 -12.23 12.64 -5.43
N ASP A 40 -13.16 13.56 -5.13
CA ASP A 40 -13.51 13.94 -3.76
C ASP A 40 -14.12 12.77 -2.98
N SER A 41 -13.71 12.64 -1.73
CA SER A 41 -14.19 11.67 -0.76
C SER A 41 -14.59 12.35 0.56
N ILE A 42 -15.18 11.58 1.49
CA ILE A 42 -15.45 12.08 2.84
C ILE A 42 -14.18 12.53 3.56
N TRP A 43 -13.05 11.88 3.27
CA TRP A 43 -11.75 12.26 3.83
C TRP A 43 -11.35 13.65 3.35
N ASP A 44 -11.56 13.98 2.08
CA ASP A 44 -11.25 15.30 1.52
C ASP A 44 -12.07 16.41 2.19
N THR A 45 -13.34 16.13 2.47
CA THR A 45 -14.20 17.06 3.20
C THR A 45 -13.73 17.24 4.64
N PHE A 46 -13.29 16.15 5.28
CA PHE A 46 -12.81 16.16 6.66
C PHE A 46 -11.51 16.94 6.80
N ILE A 47 -10.50 16.65 5.97
CA ILE A 47 -9.16 17.24 6.11
C ILE A 47 -9.10 18.72 5.74
N ARG A 48 -10.01 19.21 4.90
CA ARG A 48 -10.13 20.64 4.55
C ARG A 48 -10.65 21.49 5.70
N GLN A 49 -11.20 20.88 6.76
CA GLN A 49 -11.60 21.62 7.95
C GLN A 49 -10.35 22.03 8.76
N PRO A 50 -10.24 23.31 9.18
CA PRO A 50 -9.09 23.78 9.95
C PRO A 50 -8.86 22.93 11.22
N GLY A 51 -7.61 22.53 11.44
CA GLY A 51 -7.18 21.83 12.66
C GLY A 51 -7.55 20.35 12.74
N ARG A 52 -8.04 19.73 11.66
CA ARG A 52 -8.29 18.27 11.61
C ARG A 52 -7.04 17.43 11.40
N ILE A 53 -6.07 17.99 10.67
CA ILE A 53 -4.77 17.38 10.41
C ILE A 53 -3.70 18.23 11.10
N VAL A 54 -2.83 17.56 11.88
CA VAL A 54 -1.85 18.21 12.77
C VAL A 54 -0.91 19.15 12.01
N ASP A 55 -0.47 18.72 10.82
CA ASP A 55 0.45 19.46 9.95
C ASP A 55 -0.24 20.12 8.75
N PHE A 56 -1.58 20.11 8.73
CA PHE A 56 -2.40 20.66 7.65
C PHE A 56 -2.16 20.01 6.27
N SER A 57 -1.56 18.81 6.23
CA SER A 57 -1.34 18.06 4.99
C SER A 57 -2.63 17.47 4.41
N ASN A 58 -2.53 17.02 3.15
CA ASN A 58 -3.59 16.33 2.42
C ASN A 58 -3.02 15.16 1.60
N ALA A 59 -3.93 14.40 0.98
CA ALA A 59 -3.56 13.27 0.12
C ALA A 59 -3.87 13.54 -1.37
N ASP A 60 -3.73 14.78 -1.83
CA ASP A 60 -3.90 15.11 -3.25
C ASP A 60 -2.82 14.40 -4.10
N THR A 61 -1.59 14.39 -3.60
CA THR A 61 -0.46 13.65 -4.19
C THR A 61 -0.13 12.35 -3.46
N ALA A 62 -0.20 12.34 -2.11
CA ALA A 62 0.22 11.19 -1.30
C ALA A 62 1.66 10.73 -1.67
N VAL A 63 1.89 9.41 -1.86
CA VAL A 63 3.16 8.88 -2.42
C VAL A 63 3.11 8.71 -3.93
N ASP A 64 2.06 9.21 -4.58
CA ASP A 64 1.88 9.21 -6.04
C ASP A 64 1.82 7.80 -6.66
N GLN A 65 1.32 6.81 -5.90
CA GLN A 65 1.20 5.43 -6.37
C GLN A 65 0.34 5.36 -7.65
N TYR A 66 -0.63 6.25 -7.83
CA TYR A 66 -1.46 6.29 -9.03
C TYR A 66 -0.63 6.34 -10.32
N HIS A 67 0.48 7.08 -10.31
CA HIS A 67 1.40 7.15 -11.47
C HIS A 67 2.59 6.19 -11.35
N ARG A 68 2.94 5.77 -10.12
CA ARG A 68 4.22 5.10 -9.81
C ARG A 68 4.09 3.63 -9.42
N PHE A 69 2.89 3.06 -9.42
CA PHE A 69 2.63 1.71 -8.89
C PHE A 69 3.55 0.63 -9.48
N LYS A 70 4.03 0.76 -10.72
CA LYS A 70 4.99 -0.20 -11.31
C LYS A 70 6.31 -0.26 -10.53
N GLY A 71 6.83 0.91 -10.10
CA GLY A 71 8.01 0.99 -9.26
C GLY A 71 7.76 0.43 -7.87
N ASP A 72 6.57 0.68 -7.30
CA ASP A 72 6.19 0.09 -6.01
C ASP A 72 6.12 -1.43 -6.07
N ILE A 73 5.63 -1.99 -7.18
CA ILE A 73 5.62 -3.45 -7.42
C ILE A 73 7.04 -4.01 -7.51
N ASP A 74 7.94 -3.32 -8.21
CA ASP A 74 9.34 -3.75 -8.29
C ASP A 74 10.00 -3.74 -6.90
N LEU A 75 9.73 -2.73 -6.06
CA LEU A 75 10.21 -2.69 -4.68
C LEU A 75 9.66 -3.83 -3.83
N MET A 76 8.37 -4.16 -3.94
CA MET A 76 7.78 -5.29 -3.22
C MET A 76 8.43 -6.62 -3.62
N LYS A 77 8.78 -6.77 -4.90
CA LYS A 77 9.51 -7.93 -5.40
C LYS A 77 10.93 -8.00 -4.84
N ASP A 78 11.65 -6.88 -4.84
CA ASP A 78 13.02 -6.81 -4.30
C ASP A 78 13.08 -7.10 -2.79
N LEU A 79 12.01 -6.76 -2.06
CA LEU A 79 11.84 -7.10 -0.64
C LEU A 79 11.46 -8.58 -0.40
N GLY A 80 11.15 -9.35 -1.44
CA GLY A 80 10.76 -10.75 -1.33
C GLY A 80 9.36 -10.95 -0.74
N MET A 81 8.42 -10.07 -1.07
CA MET A 81 7.02 -10.17 -0.66
C MET A 81 6.23 -11.08 -1.61
N ASP A 82 5.37 -11.90 -1.05
CA ASP A 82 4.53 -12.87 -1.77
C ASP A 82 3.15 -12.28 -2.13
N ALA A 83 2.70 -11.24 -1.41
CA ALA A 83 1.39 -10.65 -1.62
C ALA A 83 1.38 -9.12 -1.39
N TYR A 84 0.46 -8.46 -2.09
CA TYR A 84 0.15 -7.05 -1.86
C TYR A 84 -1.34 -6.88 -1.62
N ARG A 85 -1.69 -6.31 -0.46
CA ARG A 85 -3.07 -5.97 -0.09
C ARG A 85 -3.31 -4.48 -0.27
N PHE A 86 -4.12 -4.09 -1.24
CA PHE A 86 -4.56 -2.71 -1.43
C PHE A 86 -6.08 -2.59 -1.34
N SER A 87 -6.59 -1.34 -1.26
CA SER A 87 -8.02 -1.06 -1.32
C SER A 87 -8.38 -0.36 -2.63
N ILE A 88 -9.61 -0.52 -3.11
CA ILE A 88 -10.16 0.21 -4.25
C ILE A 88 -10.87 1.48 -3.76
N SER A 89 -10.55 2.63 -4.34
CA SER A 89 -11.20 3.90 -4.06
C SER A 89 -12.60 3.94 -4.68
N TRP A 90 -13.63 3.85 -3.83
CA TRP A 90 -15.02 4.00 -4.27
C TRP A 90 -15.28 5.28 -5.07
N PRO A 91 -14.86 6.50 -4.64
CA PRO A 91 -15.09 7.71 -5.43
C PRO A 91 -14.31 7.73 -6.76
N ARG A 92 -13.26 6.92 -6.91
CA ARG A 92 -12.59 6.75 -8.21
C ARG A 92 -13.46 5.95 -9.19
N ILE A 93 -14.15 4.92 -8.70
CA ILE A 93 -15.05 4.09 -9.51
C ILE A 93 -16.40 4.77 -9.73
N PHE A 94 -17.00 5.33 -8.67
CA PHE A 94 -18.26 6.06 -8.69
C PHE A 94 -18.07 7.45 -8.08
N PRO A 95 -17.68 8.46 -8.88
CA PRO A 95 -17.47 9.83 -8.39
C PRO A 95 -18.70 10.43 -7.68
N ASN A 96 -19.90 10.06 -8.13
CA ASN A 96 -21.16 10.48 -7.52
C ASN A 96 -21.71 9.46 -6.50
N GLY A 97 -20.90 8.49 -6.07
CA GLY A 97 -21.25 7.39 -5.17
C GLY A 97 -22.09 6.27 -5.80
N THR A 98 -22.82 6.54 -6.89
CA THR A 98 -23.63 5.59 -7.65
C THR A 98 -23.65 5.94 -9.14
N GLY A 99 -24.30 5.13 -9.97
CA GLY A 99 -24.56 5.43 -11.39
C GLY A 99 -23.61 4.72 -12.35
N VAL A 100 -23.21 5.40 -13.42
CA VAL A 100 -22.27 4.85 -14.41
C VAL A 100 -20.86 4.89 -13.83
N PRO A 101 -20.12 3.76 -13.83
CA PRO A 101 -18.77 3.73 -13.31
C PRO A 101 -17.82 4.54 -14.21
N ASN A 102 -16.82 5.15 -13.59
CA ASN A 102 -15.72 5.83 -14.28
C ASN A 102 -14.76 4.79 -14.88
N GLN A 103 -14.74 4.70 -16.20
CA GLN A 103 -13.91 3.72 -16.91
C GLN A 103 -12.42 3.93 -16.68
N GLU A 104 -11.95 5.17 -16.52
CA GLU A 104 -10.53 5.45 -16.24
C GLU A 104 -10.12 4.90 -14.87
N GLY A 105 -11.02 5.00 -13.88
CA GLY A 105 -10.82 4.42 -12.56
C GLY A 105 -10.70 2.90 -12.60
N ILE A 106 -11.56 2.24 -13.38
CA ILE A 106 -11.49 0.79 -13.60
C ILE A 106 -10.17 0.42 -14.29
N ASN A 107 -9.79 1.15 -15.33
CA ASN A 107 -8.57 0.88 -16.10
C ASN A 107 -7.32 0.97 -15.19
N TYR A 108 -7.27 1.94 -14.28
CA TYR A 108 -6.17 2.04 -13.30
C TYR A 108 -6.04 0.76 -12.46
N TYR A 109 -7.12 0.29 -11.83
CA TYR A 109 -7.06 -0.91 -10.99
C TYR A 109 -6.78 -2.18 -11.81
N ASN A 110 -7.32 -2.29 -13.03
CA ASN A 110 -6.97 -3.39 -13.92
C ASN A 110 -5.48 -3.39 -14.24
N CYS A 111 -4.91 -2.25 -14.65
CA CYS A 111 -3.47 -2.14 -14.91
C CYS A 111 -2.61 -2.47 -13.69
N LEU A 112 -3.03 -2.06 -12.48
CA LEU A 112 -2.37 -2.41 -11.23
C LEU A 112 -2.39 -3.93 -10.98
N ILE A 113 -3.57 -4.56 -11.09
CA ILE A 113 -3.76 -6.00 -10.89
C ILE A 113 -2.97 -6.81 -11.93
N ASP A 114 -3.07 -6.44 -13.20
CA ASP A 114 -2.36 -7.12 -14.29
C ASP A 114 -0.84 -7.04 -14.07
N SER A 115 -0.33 -5.88 -13.63
CA SER A 115 1.10 -5.70 -13.34
C SER A 115 1.57 -6.54 -12.14
N LEU A 116 0.73 -6.73 -11.12
CA LEU A 116 1.02 -7.60 -9.98
C LEU A 116 1.10 -9.08 -10.43
N LEU A 117 0.12 -9.53 -11.22
CA LEU A 117 0.05 -10.91 -11.71
C LEU A 117 1.20 -11.25 -12.68
N GLU A 118 1.60 -10.31 -13.52
CA GLU A 118 2.75 -10.47 -14.42
C GLU A 118 4.04 -10.72 -13.63
N LYS A 119 4.24 -9.99 -12.53
CA LYS A 119 5.44 -10.10 -11.70
C LYS A 119 5.44 -11.36 -10.83
N GLU A 120 4.28 -11.80 -10.35
CA GLU A 120 4.10 -13.10 -9.70
C GLU A 120 4.44 -14.25 -10.65
N SER A 121 3.93 -14.21 -11.88
CA SER A 121 4.15 -15.26 -12.88
C SER A 121 5.61 -15.36 -13.34
N SER A 122 6.36 -14.25 -13.33
CA SER A 122 7.79 -14.21 -13.71
C SER A 122 8.74 -14.94 -12.72
N LEU A 123 8.20 -15.53 -11.66
CA LEU A 123 8.94 -16.27 -10.63
C LEU A 123 8.72 -17.79 -10.71
N LEU A 124 7.85 -18.27 -11.61
CA LEU A 124 7.70 -19.68 -11.99
C LEU A 124 8.54 -20.02 -13.22
#